data_AF-A0AAD9GP13-F1
#
_entry.id   AF-A0AAD9GP13-F1
#
_cell.length_a   1.000
_cell.length_b   1.000
_cell.length_c   1.000
_cell.angle_alpha   90.00
_cell.angle_beta   90.00
_cell.angle_gamma   90.00
#
_symmetry.space_group_name_H-M   'P 1'
#
loop_
_entity.id
_entity.type
_entity.pdbx_description
1 polymer ?
#
loop_
_entity_poly.entity_id
_entity_poly.type
_entity_poly.pdbx_seq_one_letter_code
_entity_poly.pdbx_strand_id
1 'polypeptide(L)'
;MPQSGKGTRFFPNLKRDDWIDVLCPTTSVNPHPLKELGCPQARIHNTLSEYVSLRRCLLPVVHDAMLRMVFGDLILGLRLYFLKTLNPTVQKCVRESCTAIETVEHCFLSCPALEEMWRSLWASWSEILSVALDWRLLLFTKPNDLRLEWRQRHKTLLVLWRVHTAIVFHATWRLRNDIHFRETRVERPSTQAMLGFFRRHCQFIYSHAGEIGVNEAVVVEILRQLDLEPPTAEILPPPVHRILIPHT
;
A
#
# COMPACT_ATOMS: atom_id res chain seq x y z
N MET A 1 48.21 -26.28 -20.39
CA MET A 1 46.85 -26.84 -20.59
C MET A 1 45.95 -26.38 -19.45
N PRO A 2 44.94 -25.54 -19.69
CA PRO A 2 44.09 -25.03 -18.64
C PRO A 2 43.03 -26.08 -18.25
N GLN A 3 42.89 -26.32 -16.95
CA GLN A 3 41.88 -27.20 -16.38
C GLN A 3 40.49 -26.57 -16.56
N SER A 4 39.55 -27.33 -17.14
CA SER A 4 38.15 -26.93 -17.28
C SER A 4 37.52 -26.76 -15.89
N GLY A 5 37.11 -25.54 -15.55
CA GLY A 5 36.37 -25.25 -14.33
C GLY A 5 35.05 -26.01 -14.32
N LYS A 6 34.88 -26.92 -13.37
CA LYS A 6 33.59 -27.53 -13.05
C LYS A 6 32.71 -26.43 -12.45
N GLY A 7 31.75 -25.93 -13.22
CA GLY A 7 30.77 -24.97 -12.74
C GLY A 7 30.02 -25.53 -11.54
N THR A 8 30.12 -24.85 -10.41
CA THR A 8 29.39 -25.18 -9.19
C THR A 8 27.90 -25.10 -9.47
N ARG A 9 27.18 -26.23 -9.38
CA ARG A 9 25.72 -26.23 -9.42
C ARG A 9 25.20 -25.74 -8.07
N PHE A 10 24.69 -24.53 -8.01
CA PHE A 10 24.08 -23.94 -6.81
C PHE A 10 22.89 -24.76 -6.27
N PHE A 11 22.29 -25.63 -7.10
CA PHE A 11 21.18 -26.51 -6.74
C PHE A 11 21.42 -27.92 -7.32
N PRO A 12 22.17 -28.78 -6.62
CA PRO A 12 22.63 -30.06 -7.17
C PRO A 12 21.50 -31.07 -7.43
N ASN A 13 20.33 -30.87 -6.80
CA ASN A 13 19.20 -31.80 -6.85
C ASN A 13 18.08 -31.39 -7.82
N LEU A 14 18.09 -30.17 -8.39
CA LEU A 14 17.13 -29.80 -9.43
C LEU A 14 17.65 -30.26 -10.79
N LYS A 15 16.86 -31.08 -11.47
CA LYS A 15 17.06 -31.42 -12.88
C LYS A 15 16.72 -30.21 -13.75
N ARG A 16 17.25 -30.19 -14.97
CA ARG A 16 17.03 -29.09 -15.92
C ARG A 16 15.53 -28.87 -16.21
N ASP A 17 14.75 -29.94 -16.22
CA ASP A 17 13.32 -29.87 -16.49
C ASP A 17 12.56 -29.31 -15.28
N ASP A 18 13.01 -29.59 -14.05
CA ASP A 18 12.50 -28.95 -12.82
C ASP A 18 12.73 -27.42 -12.85
N TRP A 19 13.82 -26.97 -13.49
CA TRP A 19 14.05 -25.53 -13.70
C TRP A 19 13.07 -24.91 -14.68
N ILE A 20 12.61 -25.66 -15.69
CA ILE A 20 11.61 -25.14 -16.63
C ILE A 20 10.28 -24.96 -15.90
N ASP A 21 9.89 -25.90 -15.05
CA ASP A 21 8.65 -25.77 -14.25
C ASP A 21 8.75 -24.69 -13.15
N VAL A 22 9.94 -24.49 -12.56
CA VAL A 22 10.19 -23.43 -11.57
C VAL A 22 10.28 -22.03 -12.21
N LEU A 23 10.92 -21.91 -13.37
CA LEU A 23 11.17 -20.62 -14.04
C LEU A 23 10.04 -20.24 -15.01
N CYS A 24 9.32 -21.21 -15.55
CA CYS A 24 8.30 -21.06 -16.59
C CYS A 24 7.21 -22.14 -16.40
N PRO A 25 6.36 -22.05 -15.36
CA PRO A 25 5.28 -23.00 -15.15
C PRO A 25 4.41 -23.09 -16.42
N THR A 26 4.40 -24.28 -17.04
CA THR A 26 4.07 -24.49 -18.47
C THR A 26 2.59 -24.29 -18.85
N THR A 27 1.71 -23.85 -17.95
CA THR A 27 0.30 -23.59 -18.29
C THR A 27 -0.37 -22.45 -17.52
N SER A 28 0.38 -21.55 -16.90
CA SER A 28 -0.23 -20.42 -16.20
C SER A 28 -0.06 -19.14 -17.02
N VAL A 29 -1.12 -18.68 -17.68
CA VAL A 29 -1.29 -17.24 -17.85
C VAL A 29 -1.39 -16.70 -16.42
N ASN A 30 -0.23 -16.39 -15.82
CA ASN A 30 -0.19 -15.91 -14.44
C ASN A 30 -1.16 -14.73 -14.39
N PRO A 31 -2.26 -14.86 -13.63
CA PRO A 31 -3.24 -13.80 -13.56
C PRO A 31 -2.50 -12.54 -13.10
N HIS A 32 -2.77 -11.41 -13.77
CA HIS A 32 -2.14 -10.15 -13.39
C HIS A 32 -2.30 -9.95 -11.87
N PRO A 33 -1.28 -9.50 -11.12
CA PRO A 33 -1.32 -9.40 -9.65
C PRO A 33 -2.58 -8.71 -9.09
N LEU A 34 -3.02 -7.61 -9.71
CA LEU A 34 -4.31 -6.98 -9.39
C LEU A 34 -5.53 -7.93 -9.42
N LYS A 35 -5.57 -8.92 -10.32
CA LYS A 35 -6.64 -9.93 -10.38
C LYS A 35 -6.57 -10.85 -9.15
N GLU A 36 -5.38 -11.21 -8.69
CA GLU A 36 -5.20 -11.97 -7.44
C GLU A 36 -5.66 -11.16 -6.21
N LEU A 37 -5.51 -9.83 -6.27
CA LEU A 37 -6.04 -8.91 -5.26
C LEU A 37 -7.57 -8.71 -5.36
N GLY A 38 -8.25 -9.31 -6.35
CA GLY A 38 -9.70 -9.21 -6.53
C GLY A 38 -10.17 -8.14 -7.53
N CYS A 39 -9.25 -7.55 -8.31
CA CYS A 39 -9.62 -6.60 -9.37
C CYS A 39 -10.21 -7.34 -10.58
N PRO A 40 -11.41 -6.95 -11.08
CA PRO A 40 -11.94 -7.49 -12.32
C PRO A 40 -11.01 -7.23 -13.50
N GLN A 41 -10.80 -8.23 -14.37
CA GLN A 41 -9.87 -8.14 -15.52
C GLN A 41 -10.08 -6.87 -16.36
N ALA A 42 -11.34 -6.52 -16.65
CA ALA A 42 -11.70 -5.35 -17.45
C ALA A 42 -11.32 -4.00 -16.82
N ARG A 43 -11.01 -3.96 -15.51
CA ARG A 43 -10.69 -2.74 -14.76
C ARG A 43 -9.21 -2.58 -14.45
N ILE A 44 -8.38 -3.59 -14.70
CA ILE A 44 -6.96 -3.62 -14.32
C ILE A 44 -6.22 -2.37 -14.79
N HIS A 45 -6.33 -2.02 -16.07
CA HIS A 45 -5.62 -0.87 -16.63
C HIS A 45 -6.04 0.45 -15.97
N ASN A 46 -7.34 0.68 -15.80
CA ASN A 46 -7.84 1.88 -15.14
C ASN A 46 -7.41 1.96 -13.67
N THR A 47 -7.54 0.86 -12.94
CA THR A 47 -7.09 0.77 -11.54
C THR A 47 -5.58 1.02 -11.41
N LEU A 48 -4.77 0.47 -12.31
CA LEU A 48 -3.34 0.73 -12.31
C LEU A 48 -3.03 2.21 -12.59
N SER A 49 -3.70 2.80 -13.58
CA SER A 49 -3.54 4.22 -13.90
C SER A 49 -3.88 5.12 -12.71
N GLU A 50 -4.92 4.78 -11.94
CA GLU A 50 -5.27 5.49 -10.70
C GLU A 50 -4.12 5.43 -9.69
N TYR A 51 -3.51 4.26 -9.44
CA TYR A 51 -2.38 4.16 -8.52
C TYR A 51 -1.11 4.82 -9.03
N VAL A 52 -0.81 4.74 -10.33
CA VAL A 52 0.34 5.42 -10.92
C VAL A 52 0.22 6.94 -10.78
N SER A 53 -1.01 7.47 -10.92
CA SER A 53 -1.26 8.91 -10.79
C SER A 53 -0.99 9.46 -9.38
N LEU A 54 -1.08 8.61 -8.34
CA LEU A 54 -0.81 9.02 -6.96
C LEU A 54 0.64 9.47 -6.73
N ARG A 55 1.57 9.19 -7.66
CA ARG A 55 2.94 9.74 -7.61
C ARG A 55 2.99 11.26 -7.53
N ARG A 56 1.91 11.92 -7.98
CA ARG A 56 1.78 13.39 -7.94
C ARG A 56 1.52 13.93 -6.54
N CYS A 57 1.07 13.10 -5.60
CA CYS A 57 0.69 13.54 -4.26
C CYS A 57 1.26 12.69 -3.12
N LEU A 58 1.89 11.55 -3.40
CA LEU A 58 2.56 10.70 -2.43
C LEU A 58 4.06 10.91 -2.42
N LEU A 59 4.67 10.77 -1.25
CA LEU A 59 6.12 10.62 -1.15
C LEU A 59 6.59 9.38 -1.94
N PRO A 60 7.75 9.41 -2.62
CA PRO A 60 8.22 8.31 -3.44
C PRO A 60 8.27 6.95 -2.73
N VAL A 61 8.70 6.92 -1.46
CA VAL A 61 8.77 5.68 -0.66
C VAL A 61 7.39 5.09 -0.34
N VAL A 62 6.37 5.94 -0.17
CA VAL A 62 5.00 5.52 0.09
C VAL A 62 4.38 4.99 -1.20
N HIS A 63 4.61 5.69 -2.31
CA HIS A 63 4.14 5.28 -3.63
C HIS A 63 4.77 3.95 -4.08
N ASP A 64 6.08 3.78 -3.88
CA ASP A 64 6.80 2.55 -4.20
C ASP A 64 6.26 1.34 -3.42
N ALA A 65 6.03 1.47 -2.11
CA ALA A 65 5.43 0.39 -1.32
C ALA A 65 4.03 0.01 -1.83
N MET A 66 3.22 1.00 -2.20
CA MET A 66 1.91 0.79 -2.79
C MET A 66 1.98 0.06 -4.14
N LEU A 67 2.89 0.48 -5.02
CA LEU A 67 3.08 -0.17 -6.32
C LEU A 67 3.57 -1.60 -6.15
N ARG A 68 4.54 -1.87 -5.28
CA ARG A 68 5.02 -3.23 -5.01
C ARG A 68 3.89 -4.12 -4.49
N MET A 69 2.99 -3.59 -3.68
CA MET A 69 1.81 -4.36 -3.28
C MET A 69 0.91 -4.68 -4.48
N VAL A 70 0.59 -3.69 -5.30
CA VAL A 70 -0.29 -3.79 -6.48
C VAL A 70 0.27 -4.71 -7.57
N PHE A 71 1.59 -4.70 -7.76
CA PHE A 71 2.31 -5.58 -8.68
C PHE A 71 2.67 -6.93 -8.06
N GLY A 72 2.37 -7.14 -6.77
CA GLY A 72 2.71 -8.39 -6.11
C GLY A 72 4.22 -8.61 -6.07
N ASP A 73 5.00 -7.59 -5.74
CA ASP A 73 6.45 -7.65 -5.53
C ASP A 73 6.84 -7.64 -4.04
N LEU A 74 5.85 -7.57 -3.14
CA LEU A 74 6.11 -7.70 -1.70
C LEU A 74 6.48 -9.14 -1.35
N ILE A 75 7.58 -9.29 -0.60
CA ILE A 75 8.02 -10.58 -0.07
C ILE A 75 7.30 -10.83 1.25
N LEU A 76 6.27 -11.68 1.20
CA LEU A 76 5.43 -12.05 2.34
C LEU A 76 5.61 -13.53 2.67
N GLY A 77 5.30 -13.90 3.92
CA GLY A 77 5.43 -15.26 4.44
C GLY A 77 4.76 -16.32 3.55
N LEU A 78 3.56 -16.06 2.99
CA LEU A 78 2.90 -17.00 2.07
C LEU A 78 3.82 -17.47 0.93
N ARG A 79 4.67 -16.58 0.41
CA ARG A 79 5.56 -16.86 -0.73
C ARG A 79 6.85 -17.57 -0.34
N LEU A 80 7.14 -17.67 0.95
CA LEU A 80 8.34 -18.29 1.50
C LEU A 80 8.16 -19.78 1.82
N TYR A 81 7.17 -20.44 1.20
CA TYR A 81 6.88 -21.86 1.45
C TYR A 81 8.10 -22.77 1.24
N PHE A 82 8.98 -22.42 0.29
CA PHE A 82 10.18 -23.17 -0.04
C PHE A 82 11.21 -23.21 1.11
N LEU A 83 11.08 -22.31 2.11
CA LEU A 83 11.94 -22.26 3.30
C LEU A 83 11.35 -23.02 4.50
N LYS A 84 10.16 -23.62 4.37
CA LYS A 84 9.43 -24.23 5.50
C LYS A 84 10.21 -25.33 6.21
N THR A 85 11.08 -26.06 5.50
CA THR A 85 11.94 -27.11 6.08
C THR A 85 13.04 -26.56 6.97
N LEU A 86 13.57 -25.38 6.64
CA LEU A 86 14.61 -24.69 7.42
C LEU A 86 14.01 -23.88 8.57
N ASN A 87 12.84 -23.28 8.33
CA ASN A 87 12.12 -22.51 9.32
C ASN A 87 10.61 -22.83 9.22
N PRO A 88 10.07 -23.68 10.10
CA PRO A 88 8.66 -24.07 10.09
C PRO A 88 7.68 -22.91 10.28
N THR A 89 8.12 -21.76 10.80
CA THR A 89 7.28 -20.58 11.02
C THR A 89 7.44 -19.51 9.94
N VAL A 90 8.26 -19.74 8.91
CA VAL A 90 8.59 -18.73 7.88
C VAL A 90 7.37 -18.16 7.14
N GLN A 91 6.27 -18.92 7.06
CA GLN A 91 5.05 -18.47 6.40
C GLN A 91 4.09 -17.74 7.35
N LYS A 92 4.33 -17.76 8.66
CA LYS A 92 3.44 -17.17 9.66
C LYS A 92 3.61 -15.65 9.68
N CYS A 93 2.60 -14.97 10.19
CA CYS A 93 2.64 -13.56 10.52
C CYS A 93 3.84 -13.26 11.42
N VAL A 94 4.46 -12.11 11.20
CA VAL A 94 5.65 -11.68 11.93
C VAL A 94 5.35 -11.26 13.37
N ARG A 95 4.09 -10.94 13.65
CA ARG A 95 3.64 -10.42 14.94
C ARG A 95 3.51 -11.58 15.91
N GLU A 96 4.11 -11.45 17.09
CA GLU A 96 4.21 -12.51 18.09
C GLU A 96 2.82 -13.01 18.52
N SER A 97 1.83 -12.11 18.59
CA SER A 97 0.45 -12.44 18.94
C SER A 97 -0.32 -13.21 17.85
N CYS A 98 0.28 -13.46 16.67
CA CYS A 98 -0.43 -14.01 15.52
C CYS A 98 0.28 -15.22 14.91
N THR A 99 -0.48 -16.30 14.64
CA THR A 99 0.05 -17.54 14.06
C THR A 99 -0.49 -17.85 12.65
N ALA A 100 -1.32 -16.96 12.10
CA ALA A 100 -1.91 -17.09 10.77
C ALA A 100 -0.82 -17.00 9.68
N ILE A 101 -1.13 -17.51 8.49
CA ILE A 101 -0.26 -17.36 7.32
C ILE A 101 -0.26 -15.90 6.86
N GLU A 102 0.92 -15.33 6.62
CA GLU A 102 1.07 -13.95 6.16
C GLU A 102 0.72 -13.83 4.68
N THR A 103 -0.57 -13.57 4.39
CA THR A 103 -1.05 -13.12 3.07
C THR A 103 -0.95 -11.58 2.95
N VAL A 104 -1.17 -11.04 1.75
CA VAL A 104 -1.20 -9.57 1.55
C VAL A 104 -2.30 -8.93 2.41
N GLU A 105 -3.52 -9.46 2.33
CA GLU A 105 -4.66 -8.99 3.12
C GLU A 105 -4.39 -9.12 4.63
N HIS A 106 -3.79 -10.24 5.07
CA HIS A 106 -3.45 -10.43 6.48
C HIS A 106 -2.39 -9.44 6.95
N CYS A 107 -1.35 -9.21 6.13
CA CYS A 107 -0.29 -8.27 6.44
C CYS A 107 -0.81 -6.85 6.69
N PHE A 108 -1.84 -6.43 5.93
CA PHE A 108 -2.30 -5.05 5.90
C PHE A 108 -3.64 -4.78 6.58
N LEU A 109 -4.52 -5.77 6.73
CA LEU A 109 -5.88 -5.57 7.26
C LEU A 109 -6.29 -6.62 8.29
N SER A 110 -6.33 -7.91 7.92
CA SER A 110 -7.05 -8.93 8.70
C SER A 110 -6.27 -9.51 9.89
N CYS A 111 -5.08 -9.00 10.19
CA CYS A 111 -4.35 -9.39 11.39
C CYS A 111 -4.98 -8.76 12.65
N PRO A 112 -5.27 -9.54 13.72
CA PRO A 112 -5.87 -9.01 14.96
C PRO A 112 -5.08 -7.86 15.60
N ALA A 113 -3.75 -7.89 15.50
CA ALA A 113 -2.89 -6.81 16.01
C ALA A 113 -3.13 -5.45 15.33
N LEU A 114 -3.75 -5.43 14.14
CA LEU A 114 -4.08 -4.21 13.40
C LEU A 114 -5.52 -3.73 13.64
N GLU A 115 -6.35 -4.52 14.33
CA GLU A 115 -7.79 -4.25 14.44
C GLU A 115 -8.06 -2.90 15.11
N GLU A 116 -7.40 -2.61 16.23
CA GLU A 116 -7.59 -1.36 16.96
C GLU A 116 -7.11 -0.13 16.17
N MET A 117 -6.02 -0.29 15.41
CA MET A 117 -5.52 0.77 14.53
C MET A 117 -6.55 1.06 13.43
N TRP A 118 -7.02 0.03 12.72
CA TRP A 118 -8.02 0.21 11.67
C TRP A 118 -9.34 0.73 12.21
N ARG A 119 -9.81 0.26 13.37
CA ARG A 119 -11.02 0.78 14.01
C ARG A 119 -10.91 2.28 14.29
N SER A 120 -9.77 2.72 14.81
CA SER A 120 -9.53 4.13 15.10
C SER A 120 -9.44 4.98 13.83
N LEU A 121 -8.71 4.52 12.81
CA LEU A 121 -8.62 5.24 11.54
C LEU A 121 -9.97 5.27 10.80
N TRP A 122 -10.73 4.19 10.87
CA TRP A 122 -11.99 4.01 10.14
C TRP A 122 -13.14 4.85 10.71
N ALA A 123 -13.14 5.13 12.01
CA ALA A 123 -14.24 5.79 12.72
C ALA A 123 -14.73 7.09 12.04
N SER A 124 -13.82 7.91 11.51
CA SER A 124 -14.21 9.13 10.81
C SER A 124 -14.59 8.89 9.34
N TRP A 125 -13.99 7.88 8.70
CA TRP A 125 -14.30 7.52 7.31
C TRP A 125 -15.65 6.80 7.17
N SER A 126 -16.15 6.15 8.21
CA SER A 126 -17.48 5.52 8.20
C SER A 126 -18.63 6.53 8.08
N GLU A 127 -18.39 7.80 8.39
CA GLU A 127 -19.35 8.89 8.17
C GLU A 127 -19.41 9.37 6.72
N ILE A 128 -18.42 8.99 5.90
CA ILE A 128 -18.30 9.39 4.49
C ILE A 128 -18.63 8.21 3.57
N LEU A 129 -18.15 7.02 3.93
CA LEU A 129 -18.34 5.78 3.19
C LEU A 129 -19.62 5.07 3.65
N SER A 130 -20.35 4.49 2.71
CA SER A 130 -21.63 3.81 2.95
C SER A 130 -21.48 2.30 3.15
N VAL A 131 -20.25 1.78 3.02
CA VAL A 131 -19.91 0.36 3.10
C VAL A 131 -18.97 0.10 4.28
N ALA A 132 -18.97 -1.12 4.79
CA ALA A 132 -18.06 -1.53 5.86
C ALA A 132 -16.60 -1.58 5.39
N LEU A 133 -15.67 -1.42 6.32
CA LEU A 133 -14.24 -1.61 6.05
C LEU A 133 -13.96 -3.06 5.67
N ASP A 134 -13.53 -3.27 4.45
CA ASP A 134 -13.06 -4.56 3.96
C ASP A 134 -11.82 -4.39 3.06
N TRP A 135 -11.21 -5.52 2.68
CA TRP A 135 -10.03 -5.52 1.83
C TRP A 135 -10.26 -4.87 0.47
N ARG A 136 -11.44 -5.11 -0.12
CA ARG A 136 -11.80 -4.57 -1.44
C ARG A 136 -11.93 -3.05 -1.40
N LEU A 137 -12.42 -2.49 -0.29
CA LEU A 137 -12.61 -1.07 -0.09
C LEU A 137 -11.28 -0.34 0.00
N LEU A 138 -10.28 -0.93 0.68
CA LEU A 138 -8.94 -0.33 0.80
C LEU A 138 -8.26 -0.16 -0.56
N LEU A 139 -8.50 -1.10 -1.48
CA LEU A 139 -7.87 -1.12 -2.80
C LEU A 139 -8.73 -0.44 -3.87
N PHE A 140 -9.98 -0.88 -4.03
CA PHE A 140 -10.79 -0.61 -5.22
C PHE A 140 -12.02 0.25 -4.92
N THR A 141 -11.86 1.25 -4.06
CA THR A 141 -12.88 2.24 -3.73
C THR A 141 -13.44 2.90 -4.98
N LYS A 142 -14.76 3.05 -5.03
CA LYS A 142 -15.50 3.62 -6.15
C LYS A 142 -16.46 4.71 -5.65
N PRO A 143 -16.95 5.58 -6.54
CA PRO A 143 -17.93 6.61 -6.16
C PRO A 143 -19.19 6.06 -5.47
N ASN A 144 -19.62 4.84 -5.82
CA ASN A 144 -20.81 4.22 -5.21
C ASN A 144 -20.59 3.76 -3.77
N ASP A 145 -19.34 3.58 -3.34
CA ASP A 145 -19.00 3.25 -1.95
C ASP A 145 -19.14 4.47 -1.03
N LEU A 146 -19.34 5.68 -1.59
CA LEU A 146 -19.61 6.92 -0.84
C LEU A 146 -21.11 7.07 -0.55
N ARG A 147 -21.42 7.69 0.60
CA ARG A 147 -22.78 8.14 0.91
C ARG A 147 -23.23 9.24 -0.06
N LEU A 148 -24.54 9.37 -0.25
CA LEU A 148 -25.14 10.13 -1.36
C LEU A 148 -24.69 11.60 -1.36
N GLU A 149 -24.64 12.22 -0.18
CA GLU A 149 -24.22 13.59 0.08
C GLU A 149 -22.77 13.88 -0.34
N TRP A 150 -21.91 12.87 -0.35
CA TRP A 150 -20.50 12.98 -0.70
C TRP A 150 -20.20 12.65 -2.17
N ARG A 151 -21.14 12.04 -2.90
CA ARG A 151 -20.90 11.55 -4.28
C ARG A 151 -20.53 12.66 -5.26
N GLN A 152 -21.04 13.87 -5.09
CA GLN A 152 -20.67 15.00 -5.96
C GLN A 152 -19.20 15.39 -5.83
N ARG A 153 -18.56 15.02 -4.71
CA ARG A 153 -17.17 15.33 -4.36
C ARG A 153 -16.23 14.13 -4.52
N HIS A 154 -16.70 13.05 -5.18
CA HIS A 154 -16.02 11.76 -5.21
C HIS A 154 -14.58 11.82 -5.69
N LYS A 155 -14.24 12.68 -6.65
CA LYS A 155 -12.87 12.76 -7.20
C LYS A 155 -11.84 13.05 -6.11
N THR A 156 -12.04 14.12 -5.34
CA THR A 156 -11.15 14.50 -4.23
C THR A 156 -11.17 13.43 -3.13
N LEU A 157 -12.35 12.96 -2.74
CA LEU A 157 -12.51 11.95 -1.68
C LEU A 157 -11.75 10.66 -1.97
N LEU A 158 -11.88 10.15 -3.20
CA LEU A 158 -11.23 8.92 -3.60
C LEU A 158 -9.70 9.08 -3.72
N VAL A 159 -9.19 10.27 -4.04
CA VAL A 159 -7.75 10.55 -3.97
C VAL A 159 -7.28 10.54 -2.52
N LEU A 160 -7.97 11.27 -1.64
CA LEU A 160 -7.60 11.37 -0.23
C LEU A 160 -7.67 10.02 0.49
N TRP A 161 -8.71 9.23 0.23
CA TRP A 161 -8.80 7.86 0.75
C TRP A 161 -7.63 7.00 0.29
N ARG A 162 -7.29 6.98 -1.00
CA ARG A 162 -6.15 6.21 -1.51
C ARG A 162 -4.80 6.69 -0.94
N VAL A 163 -4.65 8.00 -0.73
CA VAL A 163 -3.45 8.55 -0.07
C VAL A 163 -3.38 8.06 1.37
N HIS A 164 -4.49 8.08 2.09
CA HIS A 164 -4.53 7.59 3.47
C HIS A 164 -4.20 6.10 3.54
N THR A 165 -4.81 5.26 2.71
CA THR A 165 -4.53 3.81 2.70
C THR A 165 -3.10 3.51 2.28
N ALA A 166 -2.53 4.23 1.32
CA ALA A 166 -1.13 4.08 0.93
C ALA A 166 -0.16 4.41 2.09
N ILE A 167 -0.45 5.45 2.87
CA ILE A 167 0.34 5.80 4.07
C ILE A 167 0.28 4.68 5.09
N VAL A 168 -0.91 4.13 5.36
CA VAL A 168 -1.10 3.02 6.29
C VAL A 168 -0.36 1.77 5.80
N PHE A 169 -0.47 1.42 4.52
CA PHE A 169 0.24 0.30 3.94
C PHE A 169 1.75 0.46 4.04
N HIS A 170 2.29 1.62 3.69
CA HIS A 170 3.72 1.88 3.85
C HIS A 170 4.17 1.75 5.32
N ALA A 171 3.41 2.33 6.27
CA ALA A 171 3.75 2.26 7.69
C ALA A 171 3.72 0.81 8.21
N THR A 172 2.70 0.04 7.84
CA THR A 172 2.55 -1.37 8.21
C THR A 172 3.65 -2.23 7.59
N TRP A 173 3.97 -2.02 6.31
CA TRP A 173 5.04 -2.73 5.61
C TRP A 173 6.42 -2.44 6.24
N ARG A 174 6.69 -1.17 6.53
CA ARG A 174 7.92 -0.76 7.22
C ARG A 174 8.04 -1.43 8.58
N LEU A 175 6.99 -1.38 9.39
CA LEU A 175 7.00 -2.00 10.72
C LEU A 175 7.21 -3.51 10.62
N ARG A 176 6.54 -4.18 9.70
CA ARG A 176 6.73 -5.61 9.42
C ARG A 176 8.19 -5.94 9.14
N ASN A 177 8.87 -5.11 8.36
CA ASN A 177 10.30 -5.29 8.10
C ASN A 177 11.17 -4.98 9.32
N ASP A 178 10.81 -3.99 10.13
CA ASP A 178 11.50 -3.71 11.38
C ASP A 178 11.35 -4.89 12.38
N ILE A 179 10.23 -5.60 12.40
CA ILE A 179 10.05 -6.80 13.23
C ILE A 179 11.02 -7.90 12.78
N HIS A 180 11.12 -8.15 11.46
CA HIS A 180 11.99 -9.18 10.93
C HIS A 180 13.49 -8.89 11.04
N PHE A 181 13.90 -7.65 10.77
CA PHE A 181 15.31 -7.32 10.54
C PHE A 181 15.91 -6.43 11.63
N ARG A 182 15.08 -5.85 12.50
CA ARG A 182 15.51 -4.96 13.60
C ARG A 182 14.97 -5.38 14.96
N GLU A 183 14.33 -6.55 15.04
CA GLU A 183 13.83 -7.16 16.28
C GLU A 183 12.93 -6.24 17.12
N THR A 184 12.14 -5.37 16.46
CA THR A 184 11.18 -4.54 17.19
C THR A 184 10.03 -5.40 17.73
N ARG A 185 9.58 -5.08 18.95
CA ARG A 185 8.41 -5.71 19.59
C ARG A 185 7.11 -4.96 19.35
N VAL A 186 7.17 -3.83 18.64
CA VAL A 186 5.98 -3.05 18.30
C VAL A 186 5.19 -3.80 17.23
N GLU A 187 3.95 -4.20 17.54
CA GLU A 187 3.14 -5.02 16.62
C GLU A 187 2.28 -4.21 15.64
N ARG A 188 2.06 -2.92 15.91
CA ARG A 188 1.23 -2.03 15.07
C ARG A 188 1.81 -0.62 14.92
N PRO A 189 1.61 0.04 13.77
CA PRO A 189 2.01 1.44 13.60
C PRO A 189 1.21 2.39 14.51
N SER A 190 1.79 3.54 14.84
CA SER A 190 1.09 4.60 15.59
C SER A 190 0.04 5.29 14.74
N THR A 191 -1.23 5.19 15.13
CA THR A 191 -2.37 5.90 14.52
C THR A 191 -2.13 7.40 14.43
N GLN A 192 -1.66 8.02 15.50
CA GLN A 192 -1.38 9.45 15.54
C GLN A 192 -0.29 9.85 14.54
N ALA A 193 0.76 9.04 14.41
CA ALA A 193 1.81 9.29 13.42
C ALA A 193 1.24 9.22 12.00
N MET A 194 0.43 8.21 11.68
CA MET A 194 -0.20 8.07 10.37
C MET A 194 -1.13 9.24 10.05
N LEU A 195 -1.96 9.68 11.00
CA LEU A 195 -2.81 10.87 10.83
C LEU A 195 -1.99 12.14 10.62
N GLY A 196 -0.88 12.31 11.33
CA GLY A 196 0.05 13.42 11.12
C GLY A 196 0.71 13.39 9.73
N PHE A 197 1.09 12.20 9.24
CA PHE A 197 1.58 12.03 7.87
C PHE A 197 0.50 12.32 6.84
N PHE A 198 -0.73 11.85 7.06
CA PHE A 198 -1.87 12.10 6.18
C PHE A 198 -2.19 13.60 6.10
N ARG A 199 -2.24 14.30 7.23
CA ARG A 199 -2.44 15.76 7.27
C ARG A 199 -1.39 16.50 6.43
N ARG A 200 -0.10 16.13 6.53
CA ARG A 200 0.96 16.73 5.70
C ARG A 200 0.74 16.50 4.19
N HIS A 201 0.26 15.31 3.81
CA HIS A 201 -0.09 15.06 2.40
C HIS A 201 -1.31 15.89 1.98
N CYS A 202 -2.33 16.03 2.83
CA CYS A 202 -3.46 16.90 2.55
C CYS A 202 -3.05 18.37 2.40
N GLN A 203 -2.09 18.85 3.20
CA GLN A 203 -1.50 20.18 3.03
C GLN A 203 -0.85 20.34 1.66
N PHE A 204 -0.02 19.37 1.26
CA PHE A 204 0.59 19.37 -0.07
C PHE A 204 -0.46 19.35 -1.19
N ILE A 205 -1.46 18.49 -1.07
CA ILE A 205 -2.56 18.35 -2.03
C ILE A 205 -3.37 19.64 -2.14
N TYR A 206 -3.63 20.30 -1.01
CA TYR A 206 -4.30 21.60 -0.97
C TYR A 206 -3.50 22.66 -1.73
N SER A 207 -2.20 22.78 -1.45
CA SER A 207 -1.32 23.75 -2.13
C SER A 207 -1.13 23.52 -3.63
N HIS A 208 -1.41 22.30 -4.13
CA HIS A 208 -1.25 21.91 -5.53
C HIS A 208 -2.56 21.40 -6.16
N ALA A 209 -3.70 21.86 -5.63
CA ALA A 209 -5.00 21.31 -5.98
C ALA A 209 -5.33 21.42 -7.47
N GLY A 210 -4.95 22.55 -8.11
CA GLY A 210 -5.12 22.76 -9.55
C GLY A 210 -4.33 21.76 -10.41
N GLU A 211 -3.10 21.42 -10.02
CA GLU A 211 -2.24 20.47 -10.76
C GLU A 211 -2.69 19.02 -10.58
N ILE A 212 -3.19 18.69 -9.39
CA ILE A 212 -3.68 17.34 -9.04
C ILE A 212 -5.12 17.13 -9.56
N GLY A 213 -5.86 18.22 -9.81
CA GLY A 213 -7.25 18.17 -10.27
C GLY A 213 -8.24 17.87 -9.15
N VAL A 214 -7.97 18.37 -7.94
CA VAL A 214 -8.83 18.22 -6.76
C VAL A 214 -9.42 19.56 -6.33
N ASN A 215 -10.50 19.51 -5.55
CA ASN A 215 -11.15 20.69 -5.01
C ASN A 215 -10.62 21.00 -3.59
N GLU A 216 -10.00 22.18 -3.42
CA GLU A 216 -9.44 22.66 -2.15
C GLU A 216 -10.46 22.73 -1.01
N ALA A 217 -11.66 23.25 -1.28
CA ALA A 217 -12.72 23.35 -0.26
C ALA A 217 -13.14 21.97 0.26
N VAL A 218 -13.14 20.96 -0.61
CA VAL A 218 -13.41 19.57 -0.23
C VAL A 218 -12.28 18.99 0.63
N VAL A 219 -11.01 19.32 0.36
CA VAL A 219 -9.88 18.89 1.22
C VAL A 219 -10.04 19.44 2.64
N VAL A 220 -10.37 20.73 2.75
CA VAL A 220 -10.61 21.40 4.05
C VAL A 220 -11.77 20.75 4.80
N GLU A 221 -12.89 20.51 4.12
CA GLU A 221 -14.08 19.89 4.70
C GLU A 221 -13.80 18.47 5.21
N ILE A 222 -13.06 17.67 4.45
CA ILE A 222 -12.69 16.31 4.86
C ILE A 222 -11.77 16.34 6.07
N LEU A 223 -10.76 17.22 6.10
CA LEU A 223 -9.89 17.32 7.27
C LEU A 223 -10.67 17.67 8.53
N ARG A 224 -11.63 18.60 8.45
CA ARG A 224 -12.54 18.89 9.58
C ARG A 224 -13.38 17.68 9.99
N GLN A 225 -13.90 16.93 9.02
CA GLN A 225 -14.66 15.71 9.30
C GLN A 225 -13.83 14.61 9.97
N LEU A 226 -12.52 14.59 9.68
CA LEU A 226 -11.56 13.67 10.29
C LEU A 226 -10.99 14.18 11.63
N ASP A 227 -11.53 15.28 12.17
CA ASP A 227 -11.00 15.98 13.35
C ASP A 227 -9.52 16.33 13.23
N LEU A 228 -9.12 16.72 12.01
CA LEU A 228 -7.78 17.17 11.67
C LEU A 228 -7.81 18.67 11.38
N GLU A 229 -6.79 19.35 11.91
CA GLU A 229 -6.54 20.75 11.61
C GLU A 229 -6.47 20.99 10.09
N PRO A 230 -7.22 21.99 9.58
CA PRO A 230 -7.28 22.27 8.16
C PRO A 230 -5.92 22.71 7.59
N PRO A 231 -5.74 22.65 6.26
CA PRO A 231 -4.54 23.16 5.63
C PRO A 231 -4.46 24.67 5.85
N THR A 232 -3.25 25.16 6.10
CA THR A 232 -2.98 26.60 6.12
C THR A 232 -2.60 27.02 4.72
N ALA A 233 -3.06 28.18 4.25
CA ALA A 233 -2.45 28.81 3.10
C ALA A 233 -1.02 29.22 3.48
N GLU A 234 -0.05 28.33 3.25
CA GLU A 234 1.35 28.70 3.40
C GLU A 234 1.65 29.81 2.40
N ILE A 235 2.08 30.97 2.92
CA ILE A 235 2.74 31.98 2.11
C ILE A 235 4.00 31.30 1.62
N LEU A 236 3.99 30.85 0.35
CA LEU A 236 5.15 30.21 -0.25
C LEU A 236 6.37 31.09 0.04
N PRO A 237 7.49 30.53 0.52
CA PRO A 237 8.71 31.29 0.64
C PRO A 237 9.07 31.90 -0.72
N PRO A 238 9.71 33.09 -0.72
CA PRO A 238 10.06 33.78 -1.95
C PRO A 238 10.81 32.83 -2.91
N PRO A 239 10.66 33.01 -4.23
CA PRO A 239 11.11 32.06 -5.27
C PRO A 239 12.54 31.54 -5.11
N VAL A 240 13.40 32.33 -4.46
CA VAL A 240 14.81 32.04 -4.17
C VAL A 240 15.03 30.81 -3.29
N HIS A 241 14.01 30.30 -2.59
CA HIS A 241 14.13 29.15 -1.68
C HIS A 241 13.33 27.92 -2.12
N ARG A 242 12.78 27.94 -3.35
CA ARG A 242 12.08 26.78 -3.90
C ARG A 242 13.09 25.88 -4.61
N ILE A 243 13.26 24.67 -4.10
CA ILE A 243 13.97 23.61 -4.82
C ILE A 243 13.08 23.23 -6.01
N LEU A 244 13.48 23.64 -7.22
CA LEU A 244 12.87 23.19 -8.46
C LEU A 244 13.22 21.71 -8.62
N ILE A 245 12.21 20.83 -8.50
CA ILE A 245 12.35 19.44 -8.97
C ILE A 245 12.07 19.51 -10.48
N PRO A 246 13.06 19.28 -11.36
CA PRO A 246 12.83 19.30 -12.79
C PRO A 246 11.88 18.15 -13.16
N HIS A 247 10.84 18.46 -13.90
CA HIS A 247 10.09 17.44 -14.63
C HIS A 247 10.94 17.02 -15.84
N THR A 248 11.44 15.78 -15.83
CA THR A 248 11.96 15.07 -17.01
C THR A 248 10.92 14.07 -17.50
#